data_AF-A0AAV2WPT9-F1
#
_entry.id   AF-A0AAV2WPT9-F1
#
_cell.length_a   1.000
_cell.length_b   1.000
_cell.length_c   1.000
_cell.angle_alpha   90.00
_cell.angle_beta   90.00
_cell.angle_gamma   90.00
#
_symmetry.space_group_name_H-M   'P 1'
#
loop_
_entity.id
_entity.type
_entity.pdbx_description
1 polymer ?
#
loop_
_entity_poly.entity_id
_entity_poly.type
_entity_poly.pdbx_seq_one_letter_code
_entity_poly.pdbx_strand_id
1 'polypeptide(L)'
;MTQTLAQIDALHAESSALVAQANALRTNSRTEPDLRRALALYGRAAELAGECQLRLLARLTATTTPRALGAMSWVEYVAGQLRISPDEARLRLRDVAALGP
;
A
#
# COMPACT_ATOMS: atom_id res chain seq x y z
N MET A 1 -19.27 2.87 -3.05
CA MET A 1 -18.91 3.85 -4.12
C MET A 1 -17.70 3.26 -4.81
N THR A 2 -17.83 2.80 -6.05
CA THR A 2 -16.75 2.08 -6.74
C THR A 2 -15.58 3.02 -6.99
N GLN A 3 -14.51 2.92 -6.20
CA GLN A 3 -13.31 3.73 -6.41
C GLN A 3 -12.67 3.38 -7.76
N THR A 4 -12.24 4.40 -8.49
CA THR A 4 -11.68 4.24 -9.84
C THR A 4 -10.18 3.93 -9.77
N LEU A 5 -9.64 3.22 -10.76
CA LEU A 5 -8.20 2.96 -10.87
C LEU A 5 -7.38 4.27 -10.82
N ALA A 6 -7.90 5.34 -11.45
CA ALA A 6 -7.28 6.66 -11.41
C ALA A 6 -7.09 7.23 -9.99
N GLN A 7 -8.00 6.94 -9.05
CA GLN A 7 -7.85 7.36 -7.65
C GLN A 7 -6.74 6.58 -6.94
N ILE A 8 -6.60 5.30 -7.26
CA ILE A 8 -5.54 4.44 -6.72
C ILE A 8 -4.18 4.87 -7.28
N ASP A 9 -4.11 5.15 -8.59
CA ASP A 9 -2.91 5.65 -9.25
C ASP A 9 -2.47 7.01 -8.68
N ALA A 10 -3.41 7.89 -8.36
CA ALA A 10 -3.12 9.17 -7.71
C ALA A 10 -2.48 8.98 -6.32
N LEU A 11 -2.98 8.04 -5.49
CA LEU A 11 -2.37 7.72 -4.20
C LEU A 11 -0.94 7.18 -4.36
N HIS A 12 -0.74 6.32 -5.36
CA HIS A 12 0.59 5.79 -5.65
C HIS A 12 1.56 6.90 -6.10
N ALA A 13 1.11 7.79 -6.98
CA ALA A 13 1.90 8.91 -7.46
C ALA A 13 2.29 9.86 -6.32
N GLU A 14 1.34 10.18 -5.43
CA GLU A 14 1.60 11.02 -4.25
C GLU A 14 2.61 10.35 -3.30
N SER A 15 2.41 9.06 -2.99
CA SER A 15 3.36 8.28 -2.19
C SER A 15 4.78 8.32 -2.78
N SER A 16 4.90 8.11 -4.10
CA SER A 16 6.19 8.13 -4.80
C SER A 16 6.85 9.52 -4.76
N ALA A 17 6.07 10.59 -4.94
CA ALA A 17 6.56 11.96 -4.86
C ALA A 17 7.08 12.31 -3.46
N LEU A 18 6.44 11.82 -2.40
CA LEU A 18 6.90 12.03 -1.02
C LEU A 18 8.22 11.29 -0.73
N VAL A 19 8.37 10.07 -1.23
CA VAL A 19 9.63 9.31 -1.13
C VAL A 19 10.75 10.04 -1.87
N ALA A 20 10.49 10.56 -3.07
CA ALA A 20 11.47 11.33 -3.84
C ALA A 20 11.93 12.59 -3.08
N GLN A 21 10.99 13.32 -2.47
CA GLN A 21 11.31 14.48 -1.63
C GLN A 21 12.14 14.11 -0.40
N ALA A 22 11.78 13.03 0.30
CA ALA A 22 12.52 12.55 1.46
C ALA A 22 13.95 12.14 1.10
N ASN A 23 14.12 11.44 -0.03
CA ASN A 23 15.43 11.07 -0.55
C ASN A 23 16.27 12.29 -0.93
N ALA A 24 15.67 13.30 -1.55
CA ALA A 24 16.36 14.54 -1.90
C ALA A 24 16.87 15.27 -0.66
N LEU A 25 16.05 15.37 0.40
CA LEU A 25 16.46 15.95 1.67
C LEU A 25 17.61 15.17 2.30
N ARG A 26 17.52 13.83 2.35
CA ARG A 26 18.57 12.97 2.92
C ARG A 26 19.90 13.07 2.18
N THR A 27 19.86 13.25 0.86
CA THR A 27 21.07 13.34 0.02
C THR A 27 21.70 14.73 0.09
N ASN A 28 20.88 15.78 0.03
CA ASN A 28 21.35 17.16 -0.14
C ASN A 28 21.55 17.91 1.19
N SER A 29 21.01 17.40 2.30
CA SER A 29 21.17 18.00 3.62
C SER A 29 21.35 16.94 4.71
N ARG A 30 22.17 17.26 5.71
CA ARG A 30 22.38 16.44 6.92
C ARG A 30 22.08 17.20 8.20
N THR A 31 21.32 18.30 8.09
CA THR A 31 20.87 19.01 9.29
C THR A 31 19.80 18.19 10.00
N GLU A 32 19.79 18.26 11.32
CA GLU A 32 18.75 17.61 12.13
C GLU A 32 17.30 17.97 11.71
N PRO A 33 16.93 19.25 11.43
CA PRO A 33 15.58 19.56 10.99
C PRO A 33 15.22 18.92 9.64
N ASP A 34 16.16 18.84 8.70
CA ASP A 34 15.91 18.21 7.38
C ASP A 34 15.76 16.69 7.51
N LEU A 35 16.53 16.05 8.38
CA LEU A 35 16.37 14.62 8.67
C LEU A 35 15.03 14.31 9.36
N ARG A 36 14.59 15.16 10.30
CA ARG A 36 13.24 15.05 10.89
C ARG A 36 12.15 15.23 9.85
N ARG A 37 12.32 16.17 8.91
CA ARG A 37 11.38 16.38 7.81
C ARG A 37 11.34 15.17 6.87
N ALA A 38 12.50 14.60 6.51
CA ALA A 38 12.57 13.40 5.69
C ALA A 38 11.87 12.21 6.36
N LEU A 39 12.04 12.02 7.67
CA LEU A 39 11.33 10.98 8.43
C LEU A 39 9.81 11.13 8.34
N ALA A 40 9.28 12.36 8.52
CA ALA A 40 7.85 12.63 8.42
C ALA A 40 7.31 12.35 7.00
N LEU A 41 8.09 12.69 5.96
CA LEU A 41 7.73 12.39 4.57
C LEU A 41 7.69 10.88 4.29
N TYR A 42 8.65 10.10 4.81
CA TYR A 42 8.62 8.65 4.70
C TYR A 42 7.41 8.04 5.43
N GLY A 43 7.09 8.54 6.63
CA GLY A 43 5.90 8.12 7.38
C GLY A 43 4.62 8.32 6.57
N ARG A 44 4.45 9.52 6.00
CA ARG A 44 3.28 9.82 5.17
C ARG A 44 3.23 9.00 3.88
N ALA A 45 4.38 8.79 3.23
CA ALA A 45 4.44 7.93 2.05
C ALA A 45 4.03 6.49 2.38
N ALA A 46 4.48 5.95 3.51
CA ALA A 46 4.11 4.60 3.95
C ALA A 46 2.60 4.45 4.21
N GLU A 47 1.95 5.46 4.79
CA GLU A 47 0.50 5.50 4.96
C GLU A 47 -0.24 5.42 3.62
N LEU A 48 0.14 6.28 2.66
CA LEU A 48 -0.47 6.32 1.33
C LEU A 48 -0.23 5.04 0.53
N ALA A 49 0.98 4.46 0.61
CA ALA A 49 1.29 3.18 -0.01
C ALA A 49 0.45 2.04 0.58
N GLY A 50 0.27 2.02 1.91
CA GLY A 50 -0.58 1.05 2.59
C GLY A 50 -2.05 1.16 2.16
N GLU A 51 -2.57 2.38 2.05
CA GLU A 51 -3.92 2.63 1.56
C GLU A 51 -4.10 2.21 0.09
N CYS A 52 -3.14 2.54 -0.77
CA CYS A 52 -3.12 2.10 -2.17
C CYS A 52 -3.14 0.57 -2.27
N GLN A 53 -2.31 -0.13 -1.49
CA GLN A 53 -2.28 -1.59 -1.44
C GLN A 53 -3.63 -2.18 -1.02
N LEU A 54 -4.27 -1.63 0.03
CA LEU A 54 -5.58 -2.11 0.49
C LEU A 54 -6.66 -1.91 -0.59
N ARG A 55 -6.67 -0.77 -1.28
CA ARG A 55 -7.63 -0.49 -2.36
C ARG A 55 -7.42 -1.38 -3.59
N LEU A 56 -6.17 -1.64 -3.96
CA LEU A 56 -5.83 -2.60 -5.02
C LEU A 56 -6.29 -4.01 -4.67
N LEU A 57 -6.05 -4.46 -3.44
CA LEU A 57 -6.51 -5.76 -2.96
C LEU A 57 -8.04 -5.82 -2.94
N ALA A 58 -8.74 -4.81 -2.43
CA ALA A 58 -10.20 -4.75 -2.44
C ALA A 58 -10.76 -4.92 -3.85
N ARG A 59 -10.24 -4.14 -4.81
CA ARG A 59 -10.61 -4.25 -6.21
C ARG A 59 -10.33 -5.65 -6.77
N LEU A 60 -9.14 -6.19 -6.53
CA LEU A 60 -8.76 -7.54 -6.99
C LEU A 60 -9.73 -8.59 -6.44
N THR A 61 -10.05 -8.53 -5.14
CA THR A 61 -11.01 -9.46 -4.52
C THR A 61 -12.44 -9.33 -5.05
N ALA A 62 -12.83 -8.15 -5.54
CA ALA A 62 -14.13 -7.92 -6.15
C ALA A 62 -14.22 -8.38 -7.62
N THR A 63 -13.11 -8.38 -8.36
CA THR A 63 -13.10 -8.66 -9.81
C THR A 63 -12.57 -10.04 -10.20
N THR A 64 -11.95 -10.78 -9.27
CA THR A 64 -11.42 -12.11 -9.55
C THR A 64 -11.55 -13.05 -8.36
N THR A 65 -11.06 -14.28 -8.50
CA THR A 65 -11.01 -15.31 -7.46
C THR A 65 -9.57 -15.76 -7.24
N PRO A 66 -9.20 -16.25 -6.04
CA PRO A 66 -7.84 -16.68 -5.79
C PRO A 66 -7.42 -17.83 -6.72
N ARG A 67 -8.35 -18.74 -7.07
CA ARG A 67 -8.08 -19.83 -8.01
C ARG A 67 -7.73 -19.37 -9.41
N ALA A 68 -8.37 -18.30 -9.90
CA ALA A 68 -8.03 -17.70 -11.19
C ALA A 68 -6.61 -17.08 -11.21
N LEU A 69 -6.04 -16.82 -10.02
CA LEU A 69 -4.67 -16.33 -9.82
C LEU A 69 -3.69 -17.46 -9.42
N GLY A 70 -4.11 -18.73 -9.47
CA GLY A 70 -3.28 -19.88 -9.12
C GLY A 70 -3.11 -20.13 -7.62
N ALA A 71 -3.92 -19.50 -6.75
CA ALA A 71 -3.89 -19.70 -5.30
C ALA A 71 -5.12 -20.47 -4.79
N MET A 72 -4.96 -21.26 -3.73
CA MET A 72 -6.07 -21.99 -3.10
C MET A 72 -6.96 -21.08 -2.26
N SER A 73 -6.42 -19.99 -1.71
CA SER A 73 -7.16 -19.01 -0.91
C SER A 73 -6.62 -17.59 -1.06
N TRP A 74 -7.43 -16.60 -0.68
CA TRP A 74 -6.96 -15.21 -0.60
C TRP A 74 -5.83 -15.02 0.42
N VAL A 75 -5.86 -15.76 1.53
CA VAL A 75 -4.80 -15.70 2.55
C VAL A 75 -3.47 -16.16 1.96
N GLU A 76 -3.46 -17.27 1.23
CA GLU A 76 -2.27 -17.78 0.54
C GLU A 76 -1.76 -16.79 -0.50
N TYR A 77 -2.65 -16.28 -1.35
CA TYR A 77 -2.28 -15.31 -2.37
C TYR A 77 -1.64 -14.05 -1.76
N VAL A 78 -2.29 -13.44 -0.77
CA VAL A 78 -1.80 -12.22 -0.12
C VAL A 78 -0.51 -12.47 0.65
N ALA A 79 -0.41 -13.59 1.38
CA ALA A 79 0.82 -13.95 2.09
C ALA A 79 2.01 -14.13 1.12
N GLY A 80 1.79 -14.81 -0.02
CA GLY A 80 2.80 -15.01 -1.04
C GLY A 80 3.22 -13.73 -1.76
N GLN A 81 2.26 -12.90 -2.16
CA GLN A 81 2.54 -11.65 -2.89
C GLN A 81 3.23 -10.61 -2.02
N LEU A 82 2.79 -10.46 -0.77
CA LEU A 82 3.35 -9.46 0.15
C LEU A 82 4.52 -9.99 0.98
N ARG A 83 4.84 -11.28 0.88
CA ARG A 83 5.87 -11.97 1.68
C ARG A 83 5.66 -11.78 3.19
N ILE A 84 4.41 -11.93 3.62
CA ILE A 84 3.99 -11.77 5.02
C ILE A 84 3.48 -13.10 5.59
N SER A 85 3.32 -13.16 6.91
CA SER A 85 2.73 -14.33 7.55
C SER A 85 1.25 -14.51 7.16
N PRO A 86 0.70 -15.74 7.21
CA PRO A 86 -0.72 -15.97 6.98
C PRO A 86 -1.62 -15.17 7.94
N ASP A 87 -1.19 -14.93 9.18
CA ASP A 87 -1.94 -14.15 10.16
C ASP A 87 -2.00 -12.66 9.79
N GLU A 88 -0.88 -12.09 9.35
CA GLU A 88 -0.85 -10.73 8.82
C GLU A 88 -1.72 -10.62 7.56
N ALA A 89 -1.68 -11.62 6.67
CA ALA A 89 -2.53 -11.66 5.48
C ALA A 89 -4.02 -11.67 5.84
N ARG A 90 -4.43 -12.42 6.89
CA ARG A 90 -5.80 -12.39 7.41
C ARG A 90 -6.19 -11.01 7.93
N LEU A 91 -5.30 -10.34 8.66
CA LEU A 91 -5.54 -8.97 9.13
C LEU A 91 -5.74 -8.00 7.96
N ARG A 92 -4.88 -8.07 6.92
CA ARG A 92 -5.03 -7.25 5.72
C ARG A 92 -6.35 -7.53 4.99
N LEU A 93 -6.76 -8.78 4.88
CA LEU A 93 -8.04 -9.15 4.26
C LEU A 93 -9.25 -8.69 5.07
N ARG A 94 -9.14 -8.64 6.41
CA ARG A 94 -10.16 -8.04 7.26
C ARG A 94 -10.28 -6.54 7.01
N ASP A 95 -9.15 -5.84 6.88
CA ASP A 95 -9.13 -4.40 6.58
C ASP A 95 -9.72 -4.12 5.19
N VAL A 96 -9.43 -4.99 4.20
CA VAL A 96 -10.05 -4.95 2.87
C VAL A 96 -11.57 -5.11 2.95
N ALA A 97 -12.07 -6.07 3.74
CA ALA A 97 -13.51 -6.27 3.92
C ALA A 97 -14.20 -5.06 4.58
N ALA A 98 -13.50 -4.33 5.46
CA ALA A 98 -14.01 -3.13 6.10
C ALA A 98 -14.15 -1.93 5.16
N LEU A 99 -13.43 -1.90 4.03
CA LEU A 99 -13.56 -0.85 3.01
C LEU A 99 -14.89 -0.91 2.24
N GLY A 100 -15.57 -2.06 2.27
CA GLY A 100 -16.82 -2.29 1.54
C GLY A 100 -16.64 -2.32 0.01
N PRO A 101 -17.72 -2.65 -0.74
CA PRO A 101 -17.72 -2.63 -2.21
C PRO A 101 -17.84 -1.22 -2.84
#